data_AF-A0AB34KHD6-F1
#
_entry.id   AF-A0AB34KHD6-F1
#
_cell.length_a   1.000
_cell.length_b   1.000
_cell.length_c   1.000
_cell.angle_alpha   90.00
_cell.angle_beta   90.00
_cell.angle_gamma   90.00
#
_symmetry.space_group_name_H-M   'P 1'
#
loop_
_entity.id
_entity.type
_entity.pdbx_description
1 polymer ?
#
loop_
_entity_poly.entity_id
_entity_poly.type
_entity_poly.pdbx_seq_one_letter_code
_entity_poly.pdbx_strand_id
1 'polypeptide(L)'
;MTGITYIFKKIRVGTVVKDGKEIVLSVATKTQAWTRTEVAKGQGWGFRAAVEKTLDQVASDTREICSRDSVHPSTDPRQYYSALELKKVAPDDDIPKDGKITHFLVKDTQTKKKKKKKKKKK
;
A
#
# COMPACT_ATOMS: atom_id res chain seq x y z
N MET A 1 2.54 -20.07 -10.94
CA MET A 1 3.44 -19.75 -9.81
C MET A 1 3.41 -18.24 -9.60
N THR A 2 2.73 -17.75 -8.58
CA THR A 2 2.68 -16.31 -8.29
C THR A 2 3.97 -15.96 -7.54
N GLY A 3 5.04 -15.73 -8.29
CA GLY A 3 6.35 -15.40 -7.73
C GLY A 3 6.26 -14.15 -6.87
N ILE A 4 6.86 -14.19 -5.68
CA ILE A 4 7.04 -13.00 -4.85
C ILE A 4 7.96 -12.06 -5.64
N THR A 5 7.42 -11.00 -6.22
CA THR A 5 8.24 -9.98 -6.91
C THR A 5 9.19 -9.35 -5.90
N TYR A 6 10.50 -9.58 -6.06
CA TYR A 6 11.51 -8.99 -5.19
C TYR A 6 11.71 -7.51 -5.52
N ILE A 7 11.79 -6.67 -4.49
CA ILE A 7 12.11 -5.24 -4.61
C ILE A 7 13.60 -5.09 -4.36
N PHE A 8 14.31 -4.50 -5.32
CA PHE A 8 15.75 -4.22 -5.22
C PHE A 8 16.03 -2.78 -4.85
N LYS A 9 15.20 -1.84 -5.32
CA LYS A 9 15.31 -0.44 -4.93
C LYS A 9 13.94 0.17 -4.69
N LYS A 10 13.88 1.09 -3.74
CA LYS A 10 12.70 1.89 -3.43
C LYS A 10 13.07 3.36 -3.24
N ILE A 11 12.05 4.20 -3.24
CA ILE A 11 12.14 5.58 -2.77
C ILE A 11 11.09 5.81 -1.70
N ARG A 12 11.41 6.64 -0.71
CA ARG A 12 10.45 7.09 0.30
C ARG A 12 9.58 8.18 -0.31
N VAL A 13 8.27 8.04 -0.13
CA VAL A 13 7.27 8.96 -0.70
C VAL A 13 6.51 9.73 0.37
N GLY A 14 6.65 9.35 1.64
CA GLY A 14 6.07 10.06 2.77
C GLY A 14 5.95 9.19 4.01
N THR A 15 5.18 9.66 4.97
CA THR A 15 4.81 8.93 6.19
C THR A 15 3.32 9.06 6.45
N VAL A 16 2.74 8.09 7.16
CA VAL A 16 1.38 8.12 7.70
C VAL A 16 1.41 7.78 9.18
N VAL A 17 0.47 8.33 9.94
CA VAL A 17 0.40 8.09 11.39
C VAL A 17 -0.74 7.12 11.66
N LYS A 18 -0.44 5.98 12.29
CA LYS A 18 -1.41 5.01 12.78
C LYS A 18 -1.22 4.82 14.29
N ASP A 19 -2.27 5.01 15.08
CA ASP A 19 -2.22 4.81 16.54
C ASP A 19 -1.06 5.56 17.23
N GLY A 20 -0.76 6.79 16.77
CA GLY A 20 0.37 7.61 17.27
C GLY A 20 1.75 7.13 16.84
N LYS A 21 1.86 6.12 15.97
CA LYS A 21 3.12 5.65 15.39
C LYS A 21 3.25 6.09 13.94
N GLU A 22 4.43 6.58 13.58
CA GLU A 22 4.78 6.88 12.20
C GLU A 22 5.12 5.61 11.44
N ILE A 23 4.47 5.44 10.29
CA ILE A 23 4.69 4.37 9.32
C ILE A 23 5.27 5.03 8.06
N VAL A 24 6.43 4.55 7.63
CA VAL A 24 7.09 5.04 6.41
C VAL A 24 6.38 4.48 5.18
N LEU A 25 6.11 5.33 4.20
CA LEU A 25 5.63 4.93 2.90
C LEU A 25 6.75 4.99 1.89
N SER A 26 6.92 3.90 1.17
CA SER A 26 7.90 3.79 0.09
C SER A 26 7.29 3.18 -1.17
N VAL A 27 7.90 3.44 -2.31
CA VAL A 27 7.49 2.90 -3.61
C VAL A 27 8.72 2.26 -4.26
N ALA A 28 8.57 1.02 -4.71
CA ALA A 28 9.59 0.32 -5.46
C ALA A 28 9.91 1.08 -6.76
N THR A 29 11.18 1.34 -6.98
CA THR A 29 11.71 1.87 -8.26
C THR A 29 12.35 0.78 -9.08
N LYS A 30 12.79 -0.31 -8.44
CA LYS A 30 13.38 -1.47 -9.12
C LYS A 30 12.89 -2.74 -8.46
N THR A 31 12.36 -3.64 -9.26
CA THR A 31 11.98 -4.99 -8.88
C THR A 31 12.68 -6.01 -9.78
N GLN A 32 12.50 -7.30 -9.49
CA GLN A 32 12.98 -8.38 -10.36
C GLN A 32 12.37 -8.33 -11.76
N ALA A 33 11.15 -7.81 -11.90
CA ALA A 33 10.44 -7.78 -13.17
C ALA A 33 10.62 -6.47 -13.95
N TRP A 34 10.87 -5.33 -13.27
CA TRP A 34 10.90 -4.02 -13.93
C TRP A 34 11.74 -2.98 -13.18
N THR A 35 12.15 -1.92 -13.88
CA THR A 35 12.78 -0.72 -13.30
C THR A 35 12.05 0.53 -13.78
N ARG A 36 11.51 1.35 -12.87
CA ARG A 36 10.71 2.56 -13.15
C ARG A 36 10.95 3.63 -12.08
N THR A 37 11.93 4.50 -12.31
CA THR A 37 12.35 5.51 -11.31
C THR A 37 11.48 6.77 -11.32
N GLU A 38 11.02 7.22 -12.49
CA GLU A 38 10.23 8.46 -12.63
C GLU A 38 8.79 8.32 -12.11
N VAL A 39 8.18 7.15 -12.32
CA VAL A 39 6.77 6.93 -11.98
C VAL A 39 6.54 6.86 -10.46
N ALA A 40 7.56 6.44 -9.71
CA ALA A 40 7.45 6.23 -8.27
C ALA A 40 7.18 7.53 -7.48
N LYS A 41 7.72 8.68 -7.93
CA LYS A 41 7.48 9.98 -7.28
C LYS A 41 6.04 10.45 -7.49
N GLY A 42 5.51 10.30 -8.71
CA GLY A 42 4.13 10.69 -9.03
C GLY A 42 3.08 9.80 -8.35
N GLN A 43 3.40 8.53 -8.09
CA GLN A 43 2.49 7.60 -7.44
C GLN A 43 2.41 7.77 -5.92
N GLY A 44 3.36 8.48 -5.31
CA GLY A 44 3.42 8.65 -3.85
C GLY A 44 2.14 9.20 -3.24
N TRP A 45 1.54 10.22 -3.87
CA TRP A 45 0.29 10.82 -3.40
C TRP A 45 -0.88 9.84 -3.46
N GLY A 46 -1.06 9.17 -4.60
CA GLY A 46 -2.16 8.22 -4.81
C GLY A 46 -2.04 7.00 -3.90
N PHE A 47 -0.81 6.53 -3.69
CA PHE A 47 -0.51 5.43 -2.78
C PHE A 47 -0.80 5.81 -1.32
N ARG A 48 -0.32 6.96 -0.86
CA ARG A 48 -0.61 7.47 0.48
C ARG A 48 -2.11 7.55 0.75
N ALA A 49 -2.88 8.11 -0.18
CA ALA A 49 -4.32 8.22 -0.04
C ALA A 49 -5.02 6.85 0.04
N ALA A 50 -4.51 5.82 -0.64
CA ALA A 50 -5.04 4.45 -0.54
C ALA A 50 -4.72 3.81 0.82
N VAL A 51 -3.49 4.01 1.30
CA VAL A 51 -3.05 3.52 2.62
C VAL A 51 -3.84 4.19 3.75
N GLU A 52 -4.05 5.50 3.70
CA GLU A 52 -4.84 6.22 4.72
C GLU A 52 -6.29 5.74 4.80
N LYS A 53 -6.88 5.30 3.69
CA LYS A 53 -8.26 4.77 3.64
C LYS A 53 -8.41 3.35 4.17
N THR A 54 -7.32 2.58 4.19
CA THR A 54 -7.32 1.16 4.60
C THR A 54 -6.31 0.93 5.73
N LEU A 55 -6.01 1.98 6.49
CA LEU A 55 -5.06 1.99 7.59
C LEU A 55 -5.48 1.02 8.71
N ASP A 56 -6.77 0.71 8.80
CA ASP A 56 -7.34 -0.29 9.71
C ASP A 56 -6.87 -1.72 9.41
N GLN A 57 -6.48 -2.01 8.15
CA GLN A 57 -6.04 -3.34 7.72
C GLN A 57 -4.53 -3.56 7.92
N VAL A 58 -3.79 -2.47 8.12
CA VAL A 58 -2.33 -2.49 8.35
C VAL A 58 -2.07 -3.10 9.74
N ALA A 59 -1.10 -4.00 9.84
CA ALA A 59 -0.75 -4.57 11.14
C ALA A 59 -0.17 -3.48 12.09
N SER A 60 -0.48 -3.55 13.38
CA SER A 60 -0.06 -2.50 14.35
C SER A 60 1.44 -2.52 14.67
N ASP A 61 2.17 -3.54 14.25
CA ASP A 61 3.63 -3.65 14.30
C ASP A 61 4.31 -3.22 12.99
N THR A 62 3.54 -2.84 11.97
CA THR A 62 4.08 -2.31 10.71
C THR A 62 4.77 -0.96 10.94
N ARG A 63 6.02 -0.86 10.49
CA ARG A 63 6.85 0.35 10.53
C ARG A 63 7.05 0.96 9.14
N GLU A 64 6.90 0.17 8.09
CA GLU A 64 7.00 0.61 6.72
C GLU A 64 6.04 -0.15 5.80
N ILE A 65 5.49 0.54 4.81
CA ILE A 65 4.67 -0.04 3.76
C ILE A 65 5.31 0.34 2.42
N CYS A 66 5.83 -0.66 1.72
CA CYS A 66 6.49 -0.48 0.43
C CYS A 66 5.58 -0.93 -0.71
N SER A 67 5.07 0.01 -1.50
CA SER A 67 4.35 -0.30 -2.75
C SER A 67 5.28 -1.05 -3.70
N ARG A 68 4.84 -2.21 -4.16
CA ARG A 68 5.60 -3.11 -5.02
C ARG A 68 5.16 -3.05 -6.47
N ASP A 69 3.86 -2.88 -6.69
CA ASP A 69 3.28 -2.85 -8.02
C ASP A 69 2.16 -1.84 -8.08
N SER A 70 2.12 -1.12 -9.19
CA SER A 70 1.14 -0.09 -9.45
C SER A 70 0.24 -0.56 -10.58
N VAL A 71 -0.99 -0.89 -10.17
CA VAL A 71 -2.13 -1.23 -11.01
C VAL A 71 -1.82 -2.36 -11.99
N HIS A 72 -1.94 -3.60 -11.50
CA HIS A 72 -2.10 -4.75 -12.39
C HIS A 72 -3.42 -4.62 -13.17
N PRO A 73 -3.43 -4.76 -14.51
CA PRO A 73 -4.66 -4.98 -15.25
C PRO A 73 -5.16 -6.39 -14.92
N SER A 74 -5.98 -6.51 -13.88
CA SER A 74 -6.78 -7.71 -13.63
C SER A 74 -8.19 -7.46 -14.14
N THR A 75 -8.90 -8.54 -14.47
CA THR A 75 -10.33 -8.52 -14.89
C THR A 75 -11.26 -7.93 -13.82
N ASP A 76 -10.73 -7.66 -12.62
CA ASP A 76 -11.39 -6.91 -11.54
C ASP A 76 -11.37 -5.39 -11.80
N PRO A 77 -12.53 -4.71 -11.83
CA PRO A 77 -12.62 -3.25 -12.00
C PRO A 77 -12.09 -2.46 -10.79
N ARG A 78 -11.66 -3.15 -9.73
CA ARG A 78 -11.13 -2.55 -8.50
C ARG A 78 -9.65 -2.26 -8.69
N GLN A 79 -9.29 -0.99 -8.73
CA GLN A 79 -7.89 -0.57 -8.69
C GLN A 79 -7.34 -0.74 -7.27
N TYR A 80 -6.25 -1.48 -7.13
CA TYR A 80 -5.53 -1.66 -5.88
C TYR A 80 -4.01 -1.48 -6.08
N TYR A 81 -3.33 -1.01 -5.03
CA TYR A 81 -1.89 -1.05 -4.90
C TYR A 81 -1.49 -2.30 -4.14
N SER A 82 -0.55 -3.07 -4.67
CA SER A 82 0.05 -4.17 -3.94
C SER A 82 1.25 -3.64 -3.17
N ALA A 83 1.24 -3.74 -1.85
CA ALA A 83 2.36 -3.28 -1.03
C ALA A 83 2.79 -4.31 0.00
N LEU A 84 4.04 -4.17 0.42
CA LEU A 84 4.71 -5.03 1.38
C LEU A 84 4.76 -4.31 2.72
N GLU A 85 4.12 -4.88 3.74
CA GLU A 85 4.18 -4.42 5.12
C GLU A 85 5.43 -4.98 5.79
N LEU A 86 6.26 -4.09 6.32
CA LEU A 86 7.51 -4.40 6.99
C LEU A 86 7.45 -3.97 8.45
N LYS A 87 7.92 -4.85 9.34
CA LYS A 87 8.02 -4.58 10.79
C LYS A 87 9.15 -3.62 11.15
N LYS A 88 10.04 -3.33 10.20
CA LYS A 88 11.16 -2.40 10.33
C LYS A 88 11.27 -1.59 9.03
N VAL A 89 11.74 -0.36 9.14
CA VAL A 89 12.06 0.47 7.97
C VAL A 89 13.31 -0.12 7.32
N ALA A 90 13.16 -0.65 6.12
CA ALA A 90 14.26 -1.21 5.36
C ALA A 90 15.13 -0.10 4.74
N PRO A 91 16.40 -0.35 4.44
CA PRO A 91 17.21 0.51 3.60
C PRO A 91 16.68 0.55 2.16
N ASP A 92 17.02 1.61 1.42
CA ASP A 92 16.44 1.88 0.11
C ASP A 92 16.92 0.90 -0.99
N ASP A 93 18.05 0.24 -0.77
CA ASP A 93 18.68 -0.72 -1.70
C ASP A 93 18.62 -2.19 -1.22
N ASP A 94 18.06 -2.47 -0.03
CA ASP A 94 17.93 -3.83 0.50
C ASP A 94 16.60 -4.00 1.23
N ILE A 95 15.58 -4.45 0.49
CA ILE A 95 14.22 -4.62 1.01
C ILE A 95 14.05 -6.09 1.44
N PRO A 96 13.72 -6.35 2.72
CA PRO A 96 13.56 -7.71 3.21
C PRO A 96 12.38 -8.41 2.53
N LYS A 97 12.59 -9.71 2.24
CA LYS A 97 11.64 -10.55 1.50
C LYS A 97 10.52 -11.14 2.38
N ASP A 98 10.61 -10.96 3.69
CA ASP A 98 9.73 -11.54 4.71
C ASP A 98 8.48 -10.68 5.00
N GLY A 99 8.28 -9.61 4.25
CA GLY A 99 7.15 -8.73 4.46
C GLY A 99 5.81 -9.37 4.12
N LYS A 100 4.76 -8.92 4.81
CA LYS A 100 3.39 -9.36 4.51
C LYS A 100 2.87 -8.57 3.31
N ILE A 101 2.32 -9.26 2.31
CA ILE A 101 1.72 -8.61 1.14
C ILE A 101 0.28 -8.23 1.46
N THR A 102 -0.05 -6.95 1.26
CA THR A 102 -1.39 -6.40 1.48
C THR A 102 -1.81 -5.55 0.28
N HIS A 103 -3.09 -5.62 -0.07
CA HIS A 103 -3.68 -4.91 -1.20
C HIS A 103 -4.46 -3.70 -0.72
N PHE A 104 -4.07 -2.51 -1.16
CA PHE A 104 -4.65 -1.22 -0.76
C PHE A 104 -5.56 -0.70 -1.87
N LEU A 105 -6.87 -0.61 -1.63
CA LEU A 105 -7.85 -0.20 -2.64
C LEU A 105 -7.77 1.31 -2.93
N VAL A 106 -7.72 1.68 -4.21
CA VAL A 106 -7.64 3.09 -4.69
C VAL A 106 -9.03 3.73 -4.78
N LYS A 107 -10.00 2.98 -5.32
CA LYS A 107 -11.41 3.34 -5.34
C LYS A 107 -12.18 2.34 -4.51
N ASP A 108 -12.93 2.84 -3.55
CA ASP A 108 -14.11 2.17 -3.04
C ASP A 108 -15.00 1.97 -4.27
N THR A 109 -15.09 0.76 -4.83
CA THR A 109 -16.36 0.37 -5.45
C THR A 109 -17.35 0.43 -4.30
N GLN A 110 -17.92 1.61 -4.06
CA GLN A 110 -19.11 1.78 -3.24
C GLN A 110 -20.21 0.98 -3.93
N THR A 111 -20.24 -0.33 -3.73
CA THR A 111 -21.53 -0.98 -3.58
C THR A 111 -22.03 -0.46 -2.24
N LYS A 112 -22.77 0.65 -2.29
CA LYS A 112 -23.56 1.20 -1.18
C LYS A 112 -24.45 0.09 -0.61
N LYS A 113 -23.93 -0.78 0.25
CA LYS A 113 -24.74 -1.41 1.28
C LYS A 113 -24.96 -0.34 2.34
N LYS A 114 -25.88 0.58 2.04
CA LYS A 114 -26.49 1.48 3.01
C LYS A 114 -27.04 0.60 4.14
N LYS A 115 -26.28 0.45 5.22
CA LYS A 115 -26.79 0.16 6.56
C LYS A 115 -27.75 1.30 6.92
N LYS A 116 -29.01 1.21 6.50
CA LYS A 116 -30.08 2.05 7.03
C LYS A 116 -30.49 1.43 8.38
N LYS A 117 -29.68 1.66 9.42
CA LYS A 117 -30.06 1.28 10.79
C LYS A 117 -29.50 2.28 11.80
N LYS A 118 -30.31 3.29 12.13
CA LYS A 118 -30.54 3.89 13.48
C LYS A 118 -31.24 5.25 13.32
N LYS A 119 -32.50 5.35 13.75
CA LYS A 119 -32.97 5.86 15.06
C LYS A 119 -33.08 7.40 15.13
N LYS A 120 -34.32 7.89 15.15
CA LYS A 120 -34.91 8.90 16.08
C LYS A 120 -36.32 8.31 16.35
N LYS A 121 -36.83 7.99 17.54
CA LYS A 121 -36.73 8.57 18.89
C LYS A 121 -36.69 10.08 18.88
N LYS A 122 -37.86 10.70 18.75
CA LYS A 122 -38.49 11.41 19.86
C LYS A 122 -39.99 11.41 19.65
#